data_AF-A0A7Y8AID7-F1
#
_entry.id   AF-A0A7Y8AID7-F1
#
_cell.length_a   1.000
_cell.length_b   1.000
_cell.length_c   1.000
_cell.angle_alpha   90.00
_cell.angle_beta   90.00
_cell.angle_gamma   90.00
#
_symmetry.space_group_name_H-M   'P 1'
#
loop_
_entity.id
_entity.type
_entity.pdbx_description
1 polymer ?
#
loop_
_entity_poly.entity_id
_entity_poly.type
_entity_poly.pdbx_seq_one_letter_code
_entity_poly.pdbx_strand_id
1 'polypeptide(L)'
;MIGLIPNVFAVFSAISSQQPRAQAIDIGQCPAPRDIHSTPYTDPDLPPPYGEGYQYTATANGKTWTGQTAATSDDYLAPEYELKPEEINEQNGKVHCDYGGKRLVKNGEVADPYLRLTTLK
;
A
#
# COMPACT_ATOMS: atom_id res chain seq x y z
N MET A 1 -37.29 -28.74 -56.58
CA MET A 1 -37.95 -27.50 -56.12
C MET A 1 -38.20 -27.65 -54.63
N ILE A 2 -38.19 -26.54 -53.88
CA ILE A 2 -37.97 -26.41 -52.41
C ILE A 2 -36.48 -26.23 -52.10
N GLY A 3 -36.01 -25.00 -52.34
CA GLY A 3 -34.79 -24.47 -51.74
C GLY A 3 -35.09 -24.00 -50.33
N LEU A 4 -34.21 -24.34 -49.38
CA LEU A 4 -34.22 -23.86 -48.01
C LEU A 4 -33.03 -22.93 -47.80
N ILE A 5 -33.34 -21.84 -47.11
CA ILE A 5 -32.65 -20.55 -47.02
C ILE A 5 -31.35 -20.69 -46.20
N PRO A 6 -30.27 -19.96 -46.53
CA PRO A 6 -28.98 -20.09 -45.85
C PRO A 6 -29.02 -19.61 -44.39
N ASN A 7 -28.39 -20.41 -43.53
CA ASN A 7 -28.01 -20.08 -42.16
C ASN A 7 -27.17 -18.79 -42.14
N VAL A 8 -27.75 -17.73 -41.59
CA VAL A 8 -27.00 -16.54 -41.20
C VAL A 8 -26.21 -16.84 -39.93
N PHE A 9 -24.94 -17.19 -40.09
CA PHE A 9 -23.97 -17.17 -39.00
C PHE A 9 -23.76 -15.73 -38.56
N ALA A 10 -24.40 -15.34 -37.46
CA ALA A 10 -24.10 -14.09 -36.80
C ALA A 10 -22.75 -14.23 -36.09
N VAL A 11 -21.69 -13.79 -36.77
CA VAL A 11 -20.37 -13.54 -36.16
C VAL A 11 -20.51 -12.29 -35.31
N PHE A 12 -20.81 -12.47 -34.02
CA PHE A 12 -20.68 -11.39 -33.05
C PHE A 12 -19.25 -11.37 -32.53
N SER A 13 -18.59 -10.28 -32.86
CA SER A 13 -17.26 -9.86 -32.44
C SER A 13 -17.01 -10.20 -30.97
N ALA A 14 -15.99 -11.03 -30.72
CA ALA A 14 -15.36 -11.09 -29.42
C ALA A 14 -14.76 -9.71 -29.14
N ILE A 15 -15.51 -8.89 -28.41
CA ILE A 15 -14.97 -7.69 -27.77
C ILE A 15 -13.95 -8.24 -26.78
N SER A 16 -12.68 -8.25 -27.19
CA SER A 16 -11.59 -8.46 -26.25
C SER A 16 -11.70 -7.34 -25.24
N SER A 17 -12.32 -7.62 -24.10
CA SER A 17 -12.07 -6.92 -22.86
C SER A 17 -10.60 -7.14 -22.53
N GLN A 18 -9.73 -6.38 -23.19
CA GLN A 18 -8.44 -6.00 -22.66
C GLN A 18 -8.77 -5.13 -21.43
N GLN A 19 -9.21 -5.79 -20.35
CA GLN A 19 -9.00 -5.27 -19.01
C GLN A 19 -7.53 -4.90 -18.97
N PRO A 20 -7.20 -3.64 -18.62
CA PRO A 20 -5.84 -3.30 -18.27
C PRO A 20 -5.41 -4.38 -17.28
N ARG A 21 -4.36 -5.13 -17.61
CA ARG A 21 -3.64 -5.88 -16.59
C ARG A 21 -3.13 -4.79 -15.65
N ALA A 22 -3.92 -4.45 -14.64
CA ALA A 22 -3.39 -3.99 -13.38
C ALA A 22 -2.41 -5.10 -13.02
N GLN A 23 -1.14 -4.88 -13.33
CA GLN A 23 -0.08 -5.71 -12.81
C GLN A 23 -0.26 -5.50 -11.30
N ALA A 24 -0.88 -6.47 -10.64
CA ALA A 24 -0.76 -6.58 -9.21
C ALA A 24 0.75 -6.72 -9.01
N ILE A 25 1.41 -5.60 -8.73
CA ILE A 25 2.79 -5.63 -8.32
C ILE A 25 2.76 -6.54 -7.09
N ASP A 26 3.58 -7.57 -7.12
CA ASP A 26 3.56 -8.57 -6.08
C ASP A 26 3.84 -7.88 -4.74
N ILE A 27 2.88 -7.94 -3.81
CA ILE A 27 3.00 -7.36 -2.48
C ILE A 27 4.25 -7.90 -1.76
N GLY A 28 4.79 -9.05 -2.17
CA GLY A 28 6.07 -9.60 -1.71
C GLY A 28 7.31 -8.71 -1.99
N GLN A 29 7.18 -7.65 -2.78
CA GLN A 29 8.24 -6.63 -2.88
C GLN A 29 8.35 -5.74 -1.65
N CYS A 30 7.26 -5.61 -0.89
CA CYS A 30 7.21 -4.80 0.31
C CYS A 30 8.02 -5.44 1.44
N PRO A 31 8.79 -4.64 2.21
CA PRO A 31 9.36 -5.09 3.47
C PRO A 31 8.34 -5.82 4.35
N ALA A 32 8.72 -6.95 4.94
CA ALA A 32 7.86 -7.53 5.96
C ALA A 32 7.84 -6.59 7.18
N PRO A 33 6.71 -6.41 7.87
CA PRO A 33 6.61 -5.52 9.04
C PRO A 33 7.70 -5.74 10.10
N ARG A 34 8.10 -6.99 10.31
CA ARG A 34 9.20 -7.38 11.23
C ARG A 34 10.59 -6.88 10.82
N ASP A 35 10.79 -6.56 9.54
CA ASP A 35 12.05 -6.09 8.96
C ASP A 35 12.07 -4.55 8.83
N ILE A 36 10.99 -3.87 9.28
CA ILE A 36 10.89 -2.42 9.38
C ILE A 36 11.40 -1.99 10.74
N HIS A 37 12.18 -0.92 10.78
CA HIS A 37 12.66 -0.27 11.99
C HIS A 37 12.03 1.11 12.11
N SER A 38 11.49 1.41 13.30
CA SER A 38 10.96 2.72 13.66
C SER A 38 11.95 3.48 14.55
N THR A 39 11.92 4.80 14.45
CA THR A 39 12.63 5.72 15.33
C THR A 39 11.72 6.90 15.61
N PRO A 40 11.58 7.36 16.87
CA PRO A 40 10.83 8.57 17.17
C PRO A 40 11.35 9.75 16.33
N TYR A 41 10.44 10.53 15.78
CA TYR A 41 10.74 11.67 14.93
C TYR A 41 9.88 12.87 15.36
N THR A 42 10.50 14.05 15.38
CA THR A 42 9.83 15.32 15.60
C THR A 42 10.17 16.25 14.46
N ASP A 43 9.15 16.66 13.71
CA ASP A 43 9.31 17.69 12.68
C ASP A 43 9.50 19.06 13.35
N PRO A 44 10.65 19.73 13.16
CA PRO A 44 10.92 21.01 13.80
C PRO A 44 10.04 22.15 13.27
N ASP A 45 9.44 21.99 12.09
CA ASP A 45 8.62 23.01 11.44
C ASP A 45 7.14 22.93 11.87
N LEU A 46 6.74 21.87 12.60
CA LEU A 46 5.39 21.66 13.07
C LEU A 46 5.29 21.71 14.61
N PRO A 47 4.32 22.45 15.17
CA PRO A 47 4.14 22.46 16.61
C PRO A 47 3.62 21.10 17.11
N PRO A 48 3.98 20.68 18.34
CA PRO A 48 3.38 19.52 18.97
C PRO A 48 1.85 19.65 19.11
N PRO A 49 1.10 18.53 19.04
CA PRO A 49 1.58 17.17 18.76
C PRO A 49 1.72 16.87 17.26
N TYR A 50 1.43 17.82 16.38
CA TYR A 50 1.33 17.58 14.94
C TYR A 50 2.65 17.18 14.28
N GLY A 51 3.78 17.65 14.83
CA GLY A 51 5.12 17.26 14.39
C GLY A 51 5.63 15.96 15.01
N GLU A 52 4.95 15.39 15.99
CA GLU A 52 5.40 14.19 16.70
C GLU A 52 4.95 12.91 15.99
N GLY A 53 5.86 11.96 15.88
CA GLY A 53 5.57 10.64 15.32
C GLY A 53 6.82 9.79 15.18
N TYR A 54 6.91 9.06 14.08
CA TYR A 54 7.96 8.08 13.85
C TYR A 54 8.45 8.11 12.41
N GLN A 55 9.75 7.92 12.26
CA GLN A 55 10.40 7.63 10.99
C GLN A 55 10.68 6.14 10.89
N TYR A 56 10.39 5.58 9.72
CA TYR A 56 10.48 4.15 9.43
C TYR A 56 11.52 3.91 8.34
N THR A 57 12.33 2.87 8.51
CA THR A 57 13.32 2.44 7.54
C THR A 57 13.28 0.92 7.39
N ALA A 58 13.51 0.42 6.18
CA ALA A 58 13.62 -1.01 5.94
C ALA A 58 14.53 -1.29 4.75
N THR A 59 15.07 -2.51 4.67
CA THR A 59 15.78 -3.00 3.48
C THR A 59 15.16 -4.30 3.03
N ALA A 60 14.62 -4.31 1.81
CA ALA A 60 13.99 -5.50 1.23
C ALA A 60 14.23 -5.53 -0.28
N ASN A 61 14.47 -6.72 -0.82
CA ASN A 61 14.67 -6.93 -2.26
C ASN A 61 15.77 -6.03 -2.87
N GLY A 62 16.84 -5.78 -2.12
CA GLY A 62 17.96 -4.92 -2.54
C GLY A 62 17.62 -3.43 -2.60
N LYS A 63 16.46 -3.00 -2.08
CA LYS A 63 16.03 -1.60 -2.03
C LYS A 63 15.95 -1.11 -0.58
N THR A 64 16.29 0.16 -0.40
CA THR A 64 16.09 0.88 0.86
C THR A 64 14.75 1.59 0.82
N TRP A 65 13.98 1.44 1.89
CA TRP A 65 12.64 1.99 2.03
C TRP A 65 12.60 2.97 3.19
N THR A 66 11.86 4.06 3.02
CA THR A 66 11.66 5.09 4.06
C THR A 66 10.21 5.53 4.12
N GLY A 67 9.71 5.80 5.31
CA GLY A 67 8.39 6.39 5.54
C GLY A 67 8.36 7.16 6.84
N GLN A 68 7.31 7.95 7.05
CA GLN A 68 7.13 8.75 8.25
C GLN A 68 5.64 8.80 8.60
N THR A 69 5.33 8.81 9.89
CA THR A 69 4.02 9.16 10.43
C THR A 69 4.19 10.36 11.35
N ALA A 70 3.17 11.21 11.40
CA ALA A 70 3.13 12.42 12.23
C ALA A 70 1.75 12.54 12.89
N ALA A 71 1.64 13.44 13.86
CA ALA A 71 0.44 13.62 14.68
C ALA A 71 -0.01 12.32 15.38
N THR A 72 0.94 11.48 15.81
CA THR A 72 0.66 10.22 16.51
C THR A 72 1.72 9.92 17.56
N SER A 73 1.30 9.42 18.71
CA SER A 73 2.21 8.88 19.74
C SER A 73 2.51 7.39 19.53
N ASP A 74 1.76 6.73 18.66
CA ASP A 74 1.82 5.29 18.47
C ASP A 74 2.85 4.90 17.40
N ASP A 75 3.71 3.95 17.77
CA ASP A 75 4.50 3.21 16.79
C ASP A 75 3.63 2.11 16.17
N TYR A 76 3.32 2.24 14.88
CA TYR A 76 2.47 1.29 14.17
C TYR A 76 3.11 -0.08 13.92
N LEU A 77 4.40 -0.25 14.26
CA LEU A 77 5.04 -1.58 14.29
C LEU A 77 4.68 -2.38 15.55
N ALA A 78 3.97 -1.79 16.53
CA ALA A 78 3.53 -2.52 17.70
C ALA A 78 2.63 -3.72 17.29
N PRO A 79 2.84 -4.92 17.87
CA PRO A 79 2.17 -6.15 17.40
C PRO A 79 0.64 -6.09 17.42
N GLU A 80 0.06 -5.32 18.33
CA GLU A 80 -1.38 -5.12 18.47
C GLU A 80 -2.06 -4.47 17.26
N TYR A 81 -1.30 -3.70 16.47
CA TYR A 81 -1.78 -3.10 15.24
C TYR A 81 -1.78 -4.09 14.07
N GLU A 82 -1.20 -5.29 14.21
CA GLU A 82 -1.24 -6.35 13.19
C GLU A 82 -0.92 -5.82 11.77
N LEU A 83 0.07 -4.92 11.68
CA LEU A 83 0.40 -4.20 10.45
C LEU A 83 0.73 -5.18 9.32
N LYS A 84 0.18 -4.95 8.12
CA LYS A 84 0.40 -5.78 6.94
C LYS A 84 0.41 -4.92 5.68
N PRO A 85 1.16 -5.31 4.64
CA PRO A 85 1.11 -4.61 3.38
C PRO A 85 -0.25 -4.86 2.70
N GLU A 86 -0.85 -3.81 2.16
CA GLU A 86 -2.16 -3.82 1.51
C GLU A 86 -2.06 -3.51 0.03
N GLU A 87 -1.22 -2.54 -0.35
CA GLU A 87 -1.07 -2.11 -1.73
C GLU A 87 0.39 -1.78 -2.05
N ILE A 88 0.75 -1.92 -3.32
CA ILE A 88 2.02 -1.48 -3.86
C ILE A 88 1.76 -0.69 -5.15
N ASN A 89 2.31 0.52 -5.19
CA ASN A 89 2.01 1.51 -6.21
C ASN A 89 3.30 2.17 -6.68
N GLU A 90 3.49 2.28 -7.99
CA GLU A 90 4.60 3.08 -8.54
C GLU A 90 4.10 4.48 -8.90
N GLN A 91 4.72 5.51 -8.32
CA GLN A 91 4.41 6.90 -8.62
C GLN A 91 5.72 7.69 -8.80
N ASN A 92 5.82 8.47 -9.88
CA ASN A 92 6.99 9.30 -10.19
C ASN A 92 8.33 8.52 -10.21
N GLY A 93 8.28 7.24 -10.63
CA GLY A 93 9.44 6.34 -10.66
C GLY A 93 9.95 5.94 -9.28
N LYS A 94 9.11 6.04 -8.24
CA LYS A 94 9.35 5.47 -6.91
C LYS A 94 8.28 4.44 -6.63
N VAL A 95 8.68 3.35 -5.97
CA VAL A 95 7.74 2.32 -5.52
C VAL A 95 7.31 2.65 -4.10
N HIS A 96 6.01 2.59 -3.86
CA HIS A 96 5.37 2.80 -2.58
C HIS A 96 4.75 1.49 -2.12
N CYS A 97 4.91 1.17 -0.84
CA CYS A 97 4.22 0.09 -0.17
C CYS A 97 3.35 0.70 0.92
N ASP A 98 2.06 0.46 0.79
CA ASP A 98 1.05 0.94 1.72
C ASP A 98 0.68 -0.20 2.65
N TYR A 99 0.75 0.08 3.94
CA TYR A 99 0.47 -0.86 5.01
C TYR A 99 -0.73 -0.36 5.79
N GLY A 100 -1.67 -1.27 6.03
CA GLY A 100 -2.80 -1.07 6.92
C GLY A 100 -2.66 -1.95 8.15
N GLY A 101 -3.08 -1.40 9.28
CA GLY A 101 -3.19 -2.14 10.53
C GLY A 101 -4.63 -2.27 11.00
N LYS A 102 -4.80 -3.03 12.06
CA LYS A 102 -6.04 -3.12 12.81
C LYS A 102 -6.29 -1.81 13.54
N ARG A 103 -7.45 -1.22 13.27
CA ARG A 103 -7.96 -0.08 14.04
C ARG A 103 -8.22 -0.48 15.50
N LEU A 104 -7.66 0.27 16.43
CA LEU A 104 -7.83 0.08 17.88
C LEU A 104 -8.48 1.31 18.51
N VAL A 105 -9.19 1.09 19.60
CA VAL A 105 -9.72 2.17 20.46
C VAL A 105 -9.16 1.98 21.86
N LYS A 106 -8.40 2.95 22.34
CA LYS A 106 -7.74 2.93 23.65
C LYS A 106 -8.13 4.17 24.42
N ASN A 107 -8.73 4.02 25.60
CA ASN A 107 -9.10 5.15 26.47
C ASN A 107 -9.93 6.26 25.77
N GLY A 108 -10.74 5.90 24.76
CA GLY A 108 -11.54 6.85 23.97
C GLY A 108 -10.81 7.45 22.76
N GLU A 109 -9.51 7.19 22.60
CA GLU A 109 -8.72 7.57 21.43
C GLU A 109 -8.74 6.46 20.38
N VAL A 110 -8.83 6.86 19.11
CA VAL A 110 -8.83 5.93 17.98
C VAL A 110 -7.45 5.94 17.34
N ALA A 111 -6.81 4.77 17.28
CA ALA A 111 -5.62 4.54 16.50
C ALA A 111 -6.02 3.79 15.22
N ASP A 112 -5.77 4.38 14.06
CA ASP A 112 -6.03 3.80 12.74
C ASP A 112 -4.70 3.72 11.96
N PRO A 113 -3.96 2.61 12.08
CA PRO A 113 -2.59 2.51 11.60
C PRO A 113 -2.54 2.52 10.07
N TYR A 114 -1.84 3.51 9.55
CA TYR A 114 -1.49 3.59 8.14
C TYR A 114 -0.02 3.99 8.01
N LEU A 115 0.75 3.18 7.30
CA LEU A 115 2.17 3.43 7.03
C LEU A 115 2.41 3.32 5.53
N ARG A 116 3.04 4.33 4.93
CA ARG A 116 3.54 4.28 3.56
C ARG A 116 5.05 4.28 3.56
N LEU A 117 5.66 3.23 3.03
CA LEU A 117 7.09 3.18 2.76
C LEU A 117 7.36 3.46 1.29
N THR A 118 8.41 4.23 1.01
CA THR A 118 8.82 4.61 -0.35
C THR A 118 10.26 4.21 -0.59
N THR A 119 10.57 3.68 -1.78
CA THR A 119 11.96 3.39 -2.15
C THR A 119 12.79 4.66 -2.29
N LEU A 120 14.01 4.65 -1.74
CA LEU A 120 15.04 5.62 -2.08
C LEU A 120 15.55 5.34 -3.52
N LYS A 121 15.81 6.42 -4.26
CA LYS A 121 16.41 6.35 -5.60
C LYS A 121 17.91 6.09 -5.51
#